data_AF-A0A1B7UNI9-F1
#
_entry.id   AF-A0A1B7UNI9-F1
#
_cell.length_a   1.000
_cell.length_b   1.000
_cell.length_c   1.000
_cell.angle_alpha   90.00
_cell.angle_beta   90.00
_cell.angle_gamma   90.00
#
_symmetry.space_group_name_H-M   'P 1'
#
loop_
_entity.id
_entity.type
_entity.pdbx_description
1 polymer ?
#
loop_
_entity_poly.entity_id
_entity_poly.type
_entity_poly.pdbx_seq_one_letter_code
_entity_poly.pdbx_strand_id
1 'polypeptide(L)'
;MRETTDVRLKTILATEDTVNSVSNVAIWLQDCGNHRHIAFLLKCTDEYGGAHVLLHQPMHNTPLLDVPNYDQFDSVILTALSSMSQIELDALSVQLHAFGTFNTDGIPYSILFRQAKYFEGAKFIRTAAGEGLTCATFVLATLESLGVDLIDESSFKPRVEASGWPWGLLNWLKVKFRTGLEHFNIQVKEIEHIVRFRPEEVAAAAAVYSNGEPLKMLDAERHGIVVLNNMTSSLKHAIG
;
A
#
# COMPACT_ATOMS: atom_id res chain seq x y z
N MET A 1 -13.31 -24.46 -18.57
CA MET A 1 -13.17 -24.66 -17.11
C MET A 1 -11.72 -24.38 -16.77
N ARG A 2 -11.40 -23.20 -16.23
CA ARG A 2 -10.08 -22.94 -15.67
C ARG A 2 -10.14 -23.45 -14.23
N GLU A 3 -9.30 -24.42 -13.88
CA GLU A 3 -9.05 -24.78 -12.49
C GLU A 3 -8.72 -23.48 -11.74
N THR A 4 -9.55 -23.16 -10.75
CA THR A 4 -9.19 -22.16 -9.76
C THR A 4 -8.05 -22.76 -8.96
N THR A 5 -6.81 -22.46 -9.36
CA THR A 5 -5.66 -22.65 -8.48
C THR A 5 -6.04 -21.93 -7.19
N ASP A 6 -6.28 -22.71 -6.15
CA ASP A 6 -6.55 -22.21 -4.81
C ASP A 6 -5.24 -21.60 -4.33
N VAL A 7 -4.97 -20.35 -4.76
CA VAL A 7 -3.79 -19.61 -4.37
C VAL A 7 -3.95 -19.36 -2.89
N ARG A 8 -3.37 -20.26 -2.09
CA ARG A 8 -3.24 -20.06 -0.65
C ARG A 8 -2.35 -18.86 -0.43
N LEU A 9 -2.99 -17.71 -0.26
CA LEU A 9 -2.38 -16.51 0.27
C LEU A 9 -1.75 -16.86 1.61
N LYS A 10 -0.42 -16.94 1.64
CA LYS A 10 0.32 -17.12 2.88
C LYS A 10 0.38 -15.77 3.59
N THR A 11 -0.51 -15.61 4.56
CA THR A 11 -0.53 -14.46 5.46
C THR A 11 0.09 -14.92 6.78
N ILE A 12 1.05 -14.16 7.29
CA ILE A 12 1.71 -14.45 8.57
C ILE A 12 1.41 -13.26 9.50
N LEU A 13 1.07 -13.51 10.77
CA LEU A 13 0.96 -12.43 11.76
C LEU A 13 2.27 -11.69 11.85
N ALA A 14 2.21 -10.36 11.92
CA ALA A 14 3.38 -9.58 12.18
C ALA A 14 3.75 -9.64 13.67
N THR A 15 4.81 -10.37 13.97
CA THR A 15 5.56 -10.36 15.22
C THR A 15 7.02 -9.98 14.93
N GLU A 16 7.79 -9.58 15.95
CA GLU A 16 9.22 -9.31 15.81
C GLU A 16 9.97 -10.47 15.11
N ASP A 17 9.71 -11.72 15.51
CA ASP A 17 10.32 -12.91 14.89
C ASP A 17 9.97 -13.06 13.40
N THR A 18 8.70 -12.85 13.05
CA THR A 18 8.26 -13.00 11.65
C THR A 18 8.79 -11.88 10.77
N VAL A 19 8.92 -10.66 11.29
CA VAL A 19 9.57 -9.55 10.58
C VAL A 19 11.04 -9.89 10.34
N ASN A 20 11.74 -10.35 11.37
CA ASN A 20 13.14 -10.76 11.25
C ASN A 20 13.35 -11.89 10.21
N SER A 21 12.31 -12.69 9.94
CA SER A 21 12.33 -13.73 8.90
C SER A 21 12.15 -13.20 7.47
N VAL A 22 11.67 -11.97 7.29
CA VAL A 22 11.54 -11.35 5.96
C VAL A 22 12.93 -11.11 5.39
N SER A 23 13.20 -11.73 4.25
CA SER A 23 14.52 -11.68 3.62
C SER A 23 14.85 -10.26 3.16
N ASN A 24 13.99 -9.63 2.35
CA ASN A 24 14.22 -8.28 1.81
C ASN A 24 12.99 -7.39 1.75
N VAL A 25 11.94 -7.83 1.04
CA VAL A 25 10.73 -7.05 0.78
C VAL A 25 9.50 -7.89 1.08
N ALA A 26 8.57 -7.31 1.82
CA ALA A 26 7.24 -7.86 2.01
C ALA A 26 6.19 -6.74 1.97
N ILE A 27 4.92 -7.11 1.91
CA ILE A 27 3.82 -6.16 2.12
C ILE A 27 3.34 -6.28 3.56
N TRP A 28 3.27 -5.13 4.21
CA TRP A 28 2.73 -4.95 5.53
C TRP A 28 1.32 -4.40 5.41
N LEU A 29 0.35 -5.08 6.03
CA LEU A 29 -1.02 -4.61 6.14
C LEU A 29 -1.41 -4.54 7.62
N GLN A 30 -1.91 -3.38 8.04
CA GLN A 30 -2.27 -3.08 9.43
C GLN A 30 -3.75 -2.68 9.52
N ASP A 31 -4.43 -3.17 10.55
CA ASP A 31 -5.80 -2.76 10.90
C ASP A 31 -5.77 -1.66 11.97
N CYS A 32 -6.17 -0.45 11.58
CA CYS A 32 -6.25 0.71 12.45
C CYS A 32 -7.68 0.93 12.97
N GLY A 33 -8.53 -0.11 12.94
CA GLY A 33 -9.91 -0.11 13.41
C GLY A 33 -10.91 0.43 12.41
N ASN A 34 -10.84 1.73 12.08
CA ASN A 34 -11.77 2.35 11.12
C ASN A 34 -11.22 2.44 9.69
N HIS A 35 -9.95 2.11 9.50
CA HIS A 35 -9.29 2.00 8.22
C HIS A 35 -8.15 0.99 8.31
N ARG A 36 -7.62 0.61 7.15
CA ARG A 36 -6.41 -0.20 7.05
C ARG A 36 -5.29 0.62 6.46
N HIS A 37 -4.07 0.25 6.80
CA HIS A 37 -2.86 0.89 6.31
C HIS A 37 -1.97 -0.15 5.64
N ILE A 38 -1.37 0.22 4.51
CA ILE A 38 -0.48 -0.65 3.73
C ILE A 38 0.88 0.03 3.57
N ALA A 39 1.94 -0.78 3.66
CA ALA A 39 3.33 -0.36 3.52
C ALA A 39 4.14 -1.47 2.86
N PHE A 40 5.32 -1.11 2.34
CA PHE A 40 6.38 -2.08 2.12
C PHE A 40 7.13 -2.28 3.44
N LEU A 41 7.41 -3.53 3.80
CA LEU A 41 8.34 -3.89 4.85
C LEU A 41 9.68 -4.22 4.19
N LEU A 42 10.69 -3.42 4.48
CA LEU A 42 12.01 -3.50 3.86
C LEU A 42 13.04 -3.92 4.90
N LYS A 43 13.93 -4.85 4.55
CA LYS A 43 15.14 -5.09 5.32
C LYS A 43 16.23 -4.15 4.84
N CYS A 44 16.67 -3.21 5.68
CA CYS A 44 17.78 -2.32 5.35
C CYS A 44 19.10 -2.99 5.71
N THR A 45 19.96 -3.20 4.73
CA THR A 45 21.29 -3.81 4.93
C THR A 45 22.36 -2.81 5.37
N ASP A 46 22.05 -1.53 5.50
CA ASP A 46 22.98 -0.41 5.69
C ASP A 46 22.85 0.29 7.05
N GLU A 47 22.55 1.61 7.09
CA GLU A 47 22.60 2.51 8.25
C GLU A 47 21.72 2.08 9.44
N TYR A 48 20.81 1.15 9.19
CA TYR A 48 19.91 0.54 10.17
C TYR A 48 20.43 -0.79 10.75
N GLY A 49 21.64 -1.22 10.40
CA GLY A 49 22.28 -2.39 10.99
C GLY A 49 21.57 -3.72 10.72
N GLY A 50 20.81 -3.82 9.62
CA GLY A 50 19.99 -5.00 9.31
C GLY A 50 18.54 -4.92 9.82
N ALA A 51 18.13 -3.81 10.45
CA ALA A 51 16.77 -3.65 10.93
C ALA A 51 15.76 -3.45 9.78
N HIS A 52 14.51 -3.80 10.05
CA HIS A 52 13.42 -3.59 9.12
C HIS A 52 12.80 -2.20 9.29
N VAL A 53 12.43 -1.60 8.16
CA VAL A 53 11.74 -0.31 8.08
C VAL A 53 10.46 -0.46 7.27
N LEU A 54 9.46 0.38 7.56
CA LEU A 54 8.27 0.53 6.74
C LEU A 54 8.51 1.67 5.75
N LEU A 55 8.38 1.39 4.47
CA LEU A 55 8.18 2.42 3.46
C LEU A 55 6.68 2.56 3.20
N HIS A 56 6.11 3.68 3.63
CA HIS A 56 4.69 3.96 3.47
C HIS A 56 4.41 5.42 3.21
N GLN A 57 3.20 5.70 2.73
CA GLN A 57 2.70 7.06 2.64
C GLN A 57 1.83 7.36 3.87
N PRO A 58 2.37 8.02 4.90
CA PRO A 58 1.63 8.37 6.10
C PRO A 58 0.55 9.38 5.76
N MET A 59 -0.56 9.33 6.50
CA MET A 59 -1.60 10.36 6.37
C MET A 59 -1.13 11.74 6.86
N HIS A 60 -0.01 11.81 7.61
CA HIS A 60 0.45 13.01 8.31
C HIS A 60 1.69 13.71 7.74
N ASN A 61 2.04 13.50 6.46
CA ASN A 61 3.22 14.09 5.81
C ASN A 61 4.52 13.96 6.64
N THR A 62 4.70 12.84 7.34
CA THR A 62 5.98 12.48 7.98
C THR A 62 6.89 11.79 6.96
N PRO A 63 8.15 11.49 7.33
CA PRO A 63 9.02 10.70 6.47
C PRO A 63 8.32 9.41 6.01
N LEU A 64 8.57 9.01 4.76
CA LEU A 64 8.00 7.78 4.21
C LEU A 64 8.61 6.53 4.84
N LEU A 65 9.78 6.66 5.47
CA LEU A 65 10.45 5.59 6.21
C LEU A 65 10.13 5.72 7.70
N ASP A 66 9.59 4.64 8.26
CA ASP A 66 9.25 4.56 9.69
C ASP A 66 9.69 3.20 10.28
N VAL A 67 9.78 3.12 11.60
CA VAL A 67 10.03 1.85 12.29
C VAL A 67 8.70 1.12 12.47
N PRO A 68 8.60 -0.18 12.14
CA PRO A 68 7.35 -0.91 12.36
C PRO A 68 6.99 -0.94 13.85
N ASN A 69 5.74 -0.58 14.17
CA ASN A 69 5.20 -0.61 15.53
C ASN A 69 4.21 -1.76 15.68
N TYR A 70 4.61 -2.77 16.45
CA TYR A 70 3.91 -4.05 16.61
C TYR A 70 2.84 -4.03 17.71
N ASP A 71 2.96 -3.13 18.69
CA ASP A 71 2.22 -3.25 19.95
C ASP A 71 0.86 -2.54 19.92
N GLN A 72 0.61 -1.71 18.90
CA GLN A 72 -0.57 -0.83 18.90
C GLN A 72 -1.71 -1.33 18.02
N PHE A 73 -1.43 -2.15 17.00
CA PHE A 73 -2.42 -2.53 16.01
C PHE A 73 -2.14 -3.91 15.44
N ASP A 74 -3.23 -4.59 15.10
CA ASP A 74 -3.17 -5.89 14.44
C ASP A 74 -2.57 -5.74 13.04
N SER A 75 -1.56 -6.55 12.74
CA SER A 75 -0.84 -6.48 11.47
C SER A 75 -0.47 -7.85 10.94
N VAL A 76 -0.40 -7.93 9.61
CA VAL A 76 0.01 -9.13 8.88
C VAL A 76 1.07 -8.79 7.84
N ILE A 77 1.96 -9.76 7.63
CA ILE A 77 2.97 -9.75 6.59
C ILE A 77 2.52 -10.69 5.49
N LEU A 78 2.54 -10.17 4.27
CA LEU A 78 2.32 -10.94 3.06
C LEU A 78 3.63 -11.02 2.29
N THR A 79 4.04 -12.24 1.96
CA THR A 79 5.07 -12.42 0.94
C THR A 79 4.53 -11.87 -0.37
N ALA A 80 5.13 -10.79 -0.85
CA ALA A 80 4.75 -10.14 -2.09
C ALA A 80 5.71 -10.51 -3.21
N LEU A 81 5.22 -10.41 -4.45
CA LEU A 81 6.02 -10.60 -5.65
C LEU A 81 6.73 -11.96 -5.65
N SER A 82 6.02 -13.01 -5.23
CA SER A 82 6.56 -14.35 -5.00
C SER A 82 7.17 -15.01 -6.25
N SER A 83 6.89 -14.47 -7.44
CA SER A 83 7.52 -14.87 -8.69
C SER A 83 8.91 -14.26 -8.93
N MET A 84 9.31 -13.24 -8.16
CA MET A 84 10.64 -12.62 -8.27
C MET A 84 11.72 -13.45 -7.60
N SER A 85 12.89 -13.50 -8.22
CA SER A 85 14.11 -14.07 -7.64
C SER A 85 14.65 -13.22 -6.50
N GLN A 86 15.53 -13.80 -5.68
CA GLN A 86 16.16 -13.08 -4.56
C GLN A 86 16.91 -11.83 -5.03
N ILE A 87 17.62 -11.91 -6.17
CA ILE A 87 18.37 -10.78 -6.75
C ILE A 87 17.44 -9.65 -7.17
N GLU A 88 16.27 -9.97 -7.74
CA GLU A 88 15.25 -8.97 -8.08
C GLU A 88 14.67 -8.32 -6.82
N LEU A 89 14.41 -9.10 -5.77
CA LEU A 89 13.94 -8.58 -4.48
C LEU A 89 15.01 -7.72 -3.77
N ASP A 90 16.29 -8.06 -3.88
CA ASP A 90 17.41 -7.22 -3.41
C ASP A 90 17.41 -5.87 -4.12
N ALA A 91 17.38 -5.89 -5.46
CA ALA A 91 17.37 -4.69 -6.27
C ALA A 91 16.12 -3.82 -6.01
N LEU A 92 14.95 -4.46 -5.85
CA LEU A 92 13.71 -3.80 -5.49
C LEU A 92 13.82 -3.13 -4.11
N SER A 93 14.38 -3.80 -3.10
CA SER A 93 14.56 -3.21 -1.77
C SER A 93 15.36 -1.92 -1.81
N VAL A 94 16.48 -1.91 -2.55
CA VAL A 94 17.32 -0.71 -2.75
C VAL A 94 16.55 0.41 -3.44
N GLN A 95 15.80 0.08 -4.49
CA GLN A 95 14.99 1.06 -5.21
C GLN A 95 13.88 1.63 -4.32
N LEU A 96 13.18 0.80 -3.55
CA LEU A 96 12.15 1.22 -2.60
C LEU A 96 12.74 2.14 -1.53
N HIS A 97 13.91 1.83 -0.98
CA HIS A 97 14.57 2.70 0.00
C HIS A 97 14.80 4.13 -0.55
N ALA A 98 15.17 4.23 -1.82
CA ALA A 98 15.38 5.52 -2.48
C ALA A 98 14.13 6.42 -2.47
N PHE A 99 12.91 5.86 -2.55
CA PHE A 99 11.68 6.66 -2.44
C PHE A 99 11.58 7.36 -1.09
N GLY A 100 12.00 6.69 -0.02
CA GLY A 100 12.10 7.29 1.31
C GLY A 100 13.09 8.44 1.35
N THR A 101 14.30 8.21 0.83
CA THR A 101 15.40 9.18 0.85
C THR A 101 15.13 10.41 -0.01
N PHE A 102 14.48 10.26 -1.17
CA PHE A 102 14.25 11.38 -2.10
C PHE A 102 12.97 12.17 -1.80
N ASN A 103 12.08 11.69 -0.94
CA ASN A 103 10.80 12.36 -0.61
C ASN A 103 10.71 12.76 0.86
N THR A 104 11.79 13.37 1.40
CA THR A 104 11.87 13.85 2.78
C THR A 104 10.81 14.89 3.15
N ASP A 105 10.33 15.67 2.17
CA ASP A 105 9.26 16.66 2.36
C ASP A 105 7.87 16.02 2.45
N GLY A 106 7.80 14.69 2.33
CA GLY A 106 6.57 13.92 2.23
C GLY A 106 5.92 14.01 0.86
N ILE A 107 4.95 13.11 0.64
CA ILE A 107 4.05 13.16 -0.52
C ILE A 107 2.71 13.70 -0.01
N PRO A 108 2.01 14.58 -0.73
CA PRO A 108 0.67 15.00 -0.33
C PRO A 108 -0.27 13.80 -0.30
N TYR A 109 -1.09 13.69 0.74
CA TYR A 109 -2.21 12.74 0.71
C TYR A 109 -3.31 13.26 -0.22
N SER A 110 -3.81 12.40 -1.10
CA SER A 110 -4.92 12.73 -2.00
C SER A 110 -5.77 11.52 -2.35
N ILE A 111 -7.06 11.73 -2.53
CA ILE A 111 -7.99 10.75 -3.11
C ILE A 111 -7.94 10.70 -4.64
N LEU A 112 -7.20 11.63 -5.26
CA LEU A 112 -7.11 11.75 -6.71
C LEU A 112 -5.95 10.92 -7.23
N PHE A 113 -6.27 9.68 -7.58
CA PHE A 113 -5.39 8.80 -8.32
C PHE A 113 -5.81 8.78 -9.79
N ARG A 114 -4.88 9.08 -10.69
CA ARG A 114 -5.09 9.18 -12.14
C ARG A 114 -4.05 8.32 -12.84
N GLN A 115 -4.36 7.84 -14.04
CA GLN A 115 -3.34 7.30 -14.93
C GLN A 115 -2.38 8.41 -15.36
N ALA A 116 -1.33 8.59 -14.57
CA ALA A 116 -0.32 9.60 -14.74
C ALA A 116 1.00 9.14 -14.12
N LYS A 117 2.10 9.70 -14.59
CA LYS A 117 3.41 9.44 -14.00
C LYS A 117 3.55 10.21 -12.69
N TYR A 118 3.59 9.49 -11.57
CA TYR A 118 3.77 10.07 -10.22
C TYR A 118 5.21 10.21 -9.77
N PHE A 119 6.14 9.48 -10.41
CA PHE A 119 7.55 9.45 -10.02
C PHE A 119 8.48 9.63 -11.21
N GLU A 120 9.53 10.42 -11.04
CA GLU A 120 10.69 10.48 -11.92
C GLU A 120 11.91 9.92 -11.17
N GLY A 121 12.31 8.69 -11.54
CA GLY A 121 13.14 7.87 -10.66
C GLY A 121 12.37 7.58 -9.36
N ALA A 122 12.99 7.86 -8.22
CA ALA A 122 12.36 7.71 -6.90
C ALA A 122 11.75 9.02 -6.35
N LYS A 123 11.81 10.14 -7.08
CA LYS A 123 11.28 11.43 -6.63
C LYS A 123 9.83 11.60 -7.08
N PHE A 124 8.95 11.94 -6.14
CA PHE A 124 7.57 12.29 -6.43
C PHE A 124 7.51 13.56 -7.25
N ILE A 125 6.75 13.52 -8.34
CA ILE A 125 6.47 14.68 -9.20
C ILE A 125 4.98 15.00 -9.15
N ARG A 126 4.65 16.29 -9.13
CA ARG A 126 3.28 16.76 -9.21
C ARG A 126 3.04 17.30 -10.61
N THR A 127 2.16 16.65 -11.38
CA THR A 127 1.85 17.02 -12.76
C THR A 127 0.57 17.86 -12.86
N ALA A 128 -0.32 17.75 -11.88
CA ALA A 128 -1.53 18.55 -11.77
C ALA A 128 -1.85 18.96 -10.33
N ALA A 129 -2.67 20.00 -10.19
CA ALA A 129 -3.14 20.43 -8.88
C ALA A 129 -4.08 19.39 -8.25
N GLY A 130 -4.05 19.27 -6.93
CA GLY A 130 -4.81 18.26 -6.19
C GLY A 130 -4.19 16.86 -6.16
N GLU A 131 -3.07 16.63 -6.86
CA GLU A 131 -2.42 15.31 -6.91
C GLU A 131 -1.69 14.97 -5.61
N GLY A 132 -1.72 13.67 -5.30
CA GLY A 132 -1.13 13.06 -4.14
C GLY A 132 -1.46 11.58 -4.13
N LEU A 133 -1.04 10.88 -3.08
CA LEU A 133 -1.22 9.45 -2.98
C LEU A 133 -1.77 9.08 -1.60
N THR A 134 -2.73 8.17 -1.58
CA THR A 134 -3.08 7.39 -0.39
C THR A 134 -2.00 6.32 -0.13
N CYS A 135 -2.06 5.62 1.01
CA CYS A 135 -1.15 4.50 1.27
C CYS A 135 -1.26 3.38 0.21
N ALA A 136 -2.47 3.06 -0.24
CA ALA A 136 -2.70 2.05 -1.26
C ALA A 136 -2.20 2.50 -2.64
N THR A 137 -2.57 3.72 -3.05
CA THR A 137 -2.15 4.25 -4.36
C THR A 137 -0.66 4.59 -4.40
N PHE A 138 -0.02 4.82 -3.25
CA PHE A 138 1.43 4.92 -3.15
C PHE A 138 2.10 3.59 -3.53
N VAL A 139 1.67 2.46 -2.95
CA VAL A 139 2.19 1.14 -3.33
C VAL A 139 2.01 0.87 -4.82
N LEU A 140 0.84 1.20 -5.37
CA LEU A 140 0.56 1.05 -6.81
C LEU A 140 1.51 1.91 -7.67
N ALA A 141 1.56 3.22 -7.43
CA ALA A 141 2.39 4.15 -8.20
C ALA A 141 3.89 3.84 -8.08
N THR A 142 4.34 3.41 -6.90
CA THR A 142 5.73 3.00 -6.69
C THR A 142 6.06 1.78 -7.53
N LEU A 143 5.26 0.72 -7.48
CA LEU A 143 5.53 -0.49 -8.27
C LEU A 143 5.36 -0.26 -9.77
N GLU A 144 4.36 0.51 -10.20
CA GLU A 144 4.18 0.93 -11.59
C GLU A 144 5.43 1.67 -12.11
N SER A 145 6.01 2.58 -11.31
CA SER A 145 7.23 3.30 -11.69
C SER A 145 8.46 2.39 -11.85
N LEU A 146 8.41 1.17 -11.30
CA LEU A 146 9.42 0.13 -11.43
C LEU A 146 9.05 -0.93 -12.47
N GLY A 147 7.97 -0.72 -13.24
CA GLY A 147 7.50 -1.63 -14.28
C GLY A 147 6.70 -2.82 -13.77
N VAL A 148 6.08 -2.70 -12.59
CA VAL A 148 5.28 -3.76 -11.95
C VAL A 148 3.84 -3.28 -11.82
N ASP A 149 2.99 -3.69 -12.76
CA ASP A 149 1.57 -3.34 -12.79
C ASP A 149 0.77 -4.34 -11.95
N LEU A 150 0.50 -4.02 -10.69
CA LEU A 150 -0.19 -4.95 -9.78
C LEU A 150 -1.65 -5.20 -10.16
N ILE A 151 -2.33 -4.18 -10.69
CA ILE A 151 -3.77 -4.22 -10.92
C ILE A 151 -4.13 -3.65 -12.29
N ASP A 152 -5.19 -4.18 -12.87
CA ASP A 152 -5.81 -3.61 -14.08
C ASP A 152 -6.73 -2.47 -13.64
N GLU A 153 -6.21 -1.23 -13.62
CA GLU A 153 -6.97 -0.04 -13.22
C GLU A 153 -8.25 0.15 -14.02
N SER A 154 -8.26 -0.24 -15.30
CA SER A 154 -9.43 -0.11 -16.18
C SER A 154 -10.61 -1.00 -15.73
N SER A 155 -10.30 -2.06 -14.98
CA SER A 155 -11.30 -2.95 -14.39
C SER A 155 -11.92 -2.39 -13.12
N PHE A 156 -11.27 -1.42 -12.45
CA PHE A 156 -11.76 -0.82 -11.22
C PHE A 156 -12.80 0.27 -11.52
N LYS A 157 -13.94 0.18 -10.83
CA LYS A 157 -15.06 1.12 -11.00
C LYS A 157 -15.33 1.89 -9.70
N PRO A 158 -15.89 3.11 -9.78
CA PRO A 158 -16.41 3.80 -8.61
C PRO A 158 -17.39 2.89 -7.84
N ARG A 159 -17.24 2.85 -6.50
CA ARG A 159 -18.02 1.97 -5.62
C ARG A 159 -19.07 2.79 -4.86
N VAL A 160 -20.28 2.24 -4.68
CA VAL A 160 -21.37 2.91 -3.93
C VAL A 160 -20.98 3.16 -2.45
N GLU A 161 -20.24 2.22 -1.86
CA GLU A 161 -19.69 2.32 -0.50
C GLU A 161 -18.60 3.38 -0.35
N ALA A 162 -18.02 3.83 -1.47
CA ALA A 162 -17.07 4.93 -1.48
C ALA A 162 -17.76 6.29 -1.31
N SER A 163 -19.08 6.37 -1.08
CA SER A 163 -19.73 7.65 -0.79
C SER A 163 -19.34 8.24 0.57
N GLY A 164 -19.01 7.43 1.58
CA GLY A 164 -18.65 7.93 2.93
C GLY A 164 -17.15 8.13 3.17
N TRP A 165 -16.32 7.23 2.65
CA TRP A 165 -14.87 7.23 2.90
C TRP A 165 -14.13 8.50 2.43
N PRO A 166 -14.32 9.01 1.21
CA PRO A 166 -13.61 10.17 0.69
C PRO A 166 -13.95 11.42 1.49
N TRP A 167 -15.22 11.59 1.87
CA TRP A 167 -15.63 12.70 2.73
C TRP A 167 -15.00 12.59 4.12
N GLY A 168 -14.95 11.39 4.70
CA GLY A 168 -14.26 11.16 5.98
C GLY A 168 -12.78 11.52 5.91
N LEU A 169 -12.10 11.09 4.86
CA LEU A 169 -10.69 11.40 4.61
C LEU A 169 -10.45 12.90 4.38
N LEU A 170 -11.25 13.54 3.52
CA LEU A 170 -11.14 14.98 3.25
C LEU A 170 -11.41 15.82 4.49
N ASN A 171 -12.41 15.46 5.29
CA ASN A 171 -12.69 16.15 6.55
C ASN A 171 -11.51 16.02 7.52
N TRP A 172 -10.90 14.83 7.59
CA TRP A 172 -9.72 14.61 8.42
C TRP A 172 -8.52 15.43 7.93
N LEU A 173 -8.24 15.45 6.62
CA LEU A 173 -7.17 16.25 6.01
C LEU A 173 -7.36 17.75 6.29
N LYS A 174 -8.59 18.24 6.14
CA LYS A 174 -8.96 19.64 6.44
C LYS A 174 -8.72 19.99 7.91
N VAL A 175 -9.18 19.15 8.84
CA VAL A 175 -9.13 19.44 10.28
C VAL A 175 -7.72 19.30 10.84
N LYS A 176 -6.97 18.28 10.41
CA LYS A 176 -5.72 17.87 11.06
C LYS A 176 -4.46 18.42 10.37
N PHE A 177 -4.48 18.60 9.05
CA PHE A 177 -3.25 18.93 8.29
C PHE A 177 -3.26 20.31 7.67
N ARG A 178 -4.35 21.07 7.83
CA ARG A 178 -4.53 22.38 7.19
C ARG A 178 -4.15 22.34 5.72
N THR A 179 -4.49 21.24 5.06
CA THR A 179 -4.25 21.04 3.63
C THR A 179 -4.68 22.30 2.89
N GLY A 180 -3.83 22.77 1.98
CA GLY A 180 -4.09 24.00 1.24
C GLY A 180 -5.50 24.00 0.68
N LEU A 181 -6.23 25.11 0.87
CA LEU A 181 -7.65 25.20 0.52
C LEU A 181 -7.89 24.84 -0.96
N GLU A 182 -6.95 25.19 -1.82
CA GLU A 182 -6.95 24.81 -3.24
C GLU A 182 -6.87 23.28 -3.44
N HIS A 183 -5.92 22.60 -2.81
CA HIS A 183 -5.76 21.14 -2.87
C HIS A 183 -7.00 20.40 -2.32
N PHE A 184 -7.60 20.93 -1.26
CA PHE A 184 -8.86 20.41 -0.72
C PHE A 184 -10.03 20.60 -1.71
N ASN A 185 -10.19 21.82 -2.26
CA ASN A 185 -11.30 22.14 -3.15
C ASN A 185 -11.27 21.35 -4.45
N ILE A 186 -10.08 21.04 -4.99
CA ILE A 186 -9.94 20.20 -6.18
C ILE A 186 -10.43 18.78 -5.89
N GLN A 187 -10.03 18.20 -4.75
CA GLN A 187 -10.49 16.86 -4.36
C GLN A 187 -12.00 16.79 -4.15
N VAL A 188 -12.61 17.84 -3.57
CA VAL A 188 -14.07 17.92 -3.39
C VAL A 188 -14.80 17.93 -4.74
N LYS A 189 -14.28 18.64 -5.74
CA LYS A 189 -14.90 18.73 -7.08
C LYS A 189 -14.91 17.39 -7.81
N GLU A 190 -13.89 16.56 -7.60
CA GLU A 190 -13.69 15.31 -8.31
C GLU A 190 -14.23 14.08 -7.56
N ILE A 191 -14.79 14.28 -6.37
CA ILE A 191 -15.10 13.22 -5.41
C ILE A 191 -16.08 12.16 -5.95
N GLU A 192 -16.96 12.52 -6.88
CA GLU A 192 -17.95 11.62 -7.48
C GLU A 192 -17.35 10.70 -8.55
N HIS A 193 -16.14 10.99 -9.02
CA HIS A 193 -15.50 10.28 -10.12
C HIS A 193 -14.32 9.42 -9.69
N ILE A 194 -14.00 9.38 -8.39
CA ILE A 194 -12.83 8.66 -7.91
C ILE A 194 -13.06 7.15 -7.89
N VAL A 195 -11.97 6.44 -8.12
CA VAL A 195 -11.86 5.00 -7.89
C VAL A 195 -11.10 4.79 -6.59
N ARG A 196 -11.66 3.95 -5.70
CA ARG A 196 -11.01 3.59 -4.45
C ARG A 196 -10.31 2.25 -4.58
N PHE A 197 -9.00 2.26 -4.36
CA PHE A 197 -8.18 1.07 -4.17
C PHE A 197 -8.05 0.78 -2.68
N ARG A 198 -8.56 -0.36 -2.21
CA ARG A 198 -8.50 -0.70 -0.78
C ARG A 198 -7.12 -1.29 -0.43
N PRO A 199 -6.54 -0.96 0.74
CA PRO A 199 -5.27 -1.53 1.18
C PRO A 199 -5.21 -3.06 1.08
N GLU A 200 -6.26 -3.77 1.53
CA GLU A 200 -6.33 -5.23 1.46
C GLU A 200 -6.39 -5.79 0.03
N GLU A 201 -7.00 -5.05 -0.91
CA GLU A 201 -7.08 -5.44 -2.33
C GLU A 201 -5.70 -5.29 -2.99
N VAL A 202 -4.98 -4.20 -2.69
CA VAL A 202 -3.62 -3.96 -3.18
C VAL A 202 -2.63 -4.94 -2.57
N ALA A 203 -2.73 -5.21 -1.27
CA ALA A 203 -1.88 -6.20 -0.60
C ALA A 203 -2.08 -7.60 -1.18
N ALA A 204 -3.34 -7.99 -1.42
CA ALA A 204 -3.67 -9.24 -2.08
C ALA A 204 -3.11 -9.31 -3.50
N ALA A 205 -3.25 -8.24 -4.30
CA ALA A 205 -2.69 -8.16 -5.64
C ALA A 205 -1.17 -8.35 -5.64
N ALA A 206 -0.45 -7.68 -4.74
CA ALA A 206 0.99 -7.84 -4.58
C ALA A 206 1.39 -9.28 -4.19
N ALA A 207 0.60 -9.95 -3.35
CA ALA A 207 0.86 -11.30 -2.89
C ALA A 207 0.64 -12.38 -3.97
N VAL A 208 -0.38 -12.20 -4.82
CA VAL A 208 -0.69 -13.16 -5.91
C VAL A 208 -0.06 -12.78 -7.26
N TYR A 209 0.64 -11.65 -7.33
CA TYR A 209 1.28 -11.18 -8.55
C TYR A 209 2.19 -12.27 -9.12
N SER A 210 1.90 -12.67 -10.36
CA SER A 210 2.65 -13.69 -11.06
C SER A 210 2.75 -13.33 -12.54
N ASN A 211 3.98 -13.41 -13.07
CA ASN A 211 4.27 -13.33 -14.50
C ASN A 211 3.76 -12.08 -15.23
N GLY A 212 3.64 -10.93 -14.56
CA GLY A 212 3.32 -9.67 -15.23
C GLY A 212 1.84 -9.42 -15.51
N GLU A 213 0.94 -10.29 -15.07
CA GLU A 213 -0.50 -10.13 -15.30
C GLU A 213 -1.15 -9.31 -14.18
N PRO A 214 -1.68 -8.10 -14.47
CA PRO A 214 -2.30 -7.26 -13.46
C PRO A 214 -3.63 -7.85 -12.98
N LEU A 215 -3.88 -7.78 -11.67
CA LEU A 215 -5.09 -8.33 -11.06
C LEU A 215 -6.32 -7.45 -11.33
N LYS A 216 -7.42 -8.06 -11.73
CA LYS A 216 -8.69 -7.35 -11.95
C LYS A 216 -9.43 -7.10 -10.64
N MET A 217 -10.28 -6.08 -10.62
CA MET A 217 -11.04 -5.63 -9.44
C MET A 217 -11.74 -6.77 -8.67
N LEU A 218 -12.50 -7.63 -9.37
CA LEU A 218 -13.25 -8.71 -8.72
C LEU A 218 -12.33 -9.77 -8.08
N ASP A 219 -11.20 -10.07 -8.71
CA ASP A 219 -10.23 -10.99 -8.13
C ASP A 219 -9.49 -10.34 -6.95
N ALA A 220 -9.11 -9.06 -7.07
CA ALA A 220 -8.50 -8.30 -5.98
C ALA A 220 -9.41 -8.21 -4.75
N GLU A 221 -10.71 -8.00 -4.94
CA GLU A 221 -11.73 -8.06 -3.88
C GLU A 221 -11.78 -9.43 -3.22
N ARG A 222 -11.90 -10.50 -4.02
CA ARG A 222 -11.97 -11.87 -3.51
C ARG A 222 -10.74 -12.23 -2.70
N HIS A 223 -9.55 -11.93 -3.22
CA HIS A 223 -8.29 -12.21 -2.51
C HIS A 223 -8.11 -11.29 -1.30
N GLY A 224 -8.55 -10.03 -1.36
CA GLY A 224 -8.57 -9.11 -0.22
C GLY A 224 -9.40 -9.65 0.95
N ILE A 225 -10.57 -10.23 0.69
CA ILE A 225 -11.39 -10.88 1.73
C ILE A 225 -10.63 -12.02 2.40
N VAL A 226 -9.88 -12.82 1.64
CA VAL A 226 -9.05 -13.90 2.20
C VAL A 226 -7.96 -13.33 3.12
N VAL A 227 -7.29 -12.25 2.71
CA VAL A 227 -6.29 -11.55 3.54
C VAL A 227 -6.92 -11.09 4.86
N LEU A 228 -8.11 -10.48 4.81
CA LEU A 228 -8.81 -10.01 6.01
C LEU A 228 -9.21 -11.16 6.94
N ASN A 229 -9.75 -12.25 6.38
CA ASN A 229 -10.11 -13.43 7.17
C ASN A 229 -8.90 -14.05 7.87
N ASN A 230 -7.74 -14.07 7.20
CA ASN A 230 -6.50 -14.55 7.79
C ASN A 230 -6.02 -13.62 8.91
N MET A 231 -6.14 -12.30 8.73
CA MET A 231 -5.80 -11.32 9.76
C MET A 231 -6.66 -11.54 11.03
N THR A 232 -7.99 -11.64 10.88
CA THR A 232 -8.89 -11.89 12.04
C THR A 232 -8.70 -13.26 12.69
N SER A 233 -8.45 -14.31 11.91
CA SER A 233 -8.32 -15.68 12.44
C SER A 233 -7.02 -15.89 13.21
N SER A 234 -5.94 -15.24 12.75
CA SER A 234 -4.64 -15.36 13.37
C SER A 234 -4.60 -14.64 14.72
N LEU A 235 -5.32 -13.51 14.85
CA LEU A 235 -5.49 -12.81 16.13
C LEU A 235 -6.20 -13.66 17.18
N LYS A 236 -7.22 -14.43 16.79
CA LYS A 236 -7.92 -15.32 17.73
C LYS A 236 -7.02 -16.42 18.29
N HIS A 237 -5.97 -16.82 17.58
CA HIS A 237 -5.03 -17.85 18.04
C HIS A 237 -3.89 -17.29 18.89
N ALA A 238 -3.55 -16.01 18.75
CA ALA A 238 -2.50 -15.37 19.55
C ALA A 238 -2.93 -15.05 20.99
N ILE A 239 -4.25 -15.02 21.28
CA ILE A 239 -4.84 -14.67 22.57
C ILE A 239 -5.34 -15.93 23.31
N GLY A 240 -4.86 -17.12 22.92
CA GLY A 240 -5.24 -18.43 23.46
C GLY A 240 -4.17 -19.07 24.32
#